data_AF-D2I2M6-F1
#
_entry.id   AF-D2I2M6-F1
#
_cell.length_a   1.000
_cell.length_b   1.000
_cell.length_c   1.000
_cell.angle_alpha   90.00
_cell.angle_beta   90.00
_cell.angle_gamma   90.00
#
_symmetry.space_group_name_H-M   'P 1'
#
loop_
_entity.id
_entity.type
_entity.pdbx_description
1 polymer ?
#
loop_
_entity_poly.entity_id
_entity_poly.type
_entity_poly.pdbx_seq_one_letter_code
_entity_poly.pdbx_strand_id
1 'polypeptide(L)'
;MALIRLGFGRQHFCLLKRRSFLMLKLAALVFAVVLFCEFLIYYLVIFRCDWPEVKTPASDSGQKTLKAMFLADTHLLGEVRGHWLDKLRREWQMERAFQTALRLLQPEVVFILGDIFDEGKWSSSQAWADDVERFQKIFRHPRHVQLKVVAGNHDIGFHYQMNAYKIKRFEKVFSPERLFSWKGINFVMVNSVALEGDGCHICSEAEAELIEISRKLNCSRKQERRSGPCPDPQLLPASAPVLLQHFPLYRRSDANCSGEDAAPLEERGIPFKERYDVLSQEASQQLLWWLRPRLILSGHTHSACEVLHGAEVPEISVPSFSWRNRNNPSFIMGSMTPTEYALAKCYLPYEDTVLATYCVAAGLLVVLILVHSELLPSPFLFGWNLLRKFKT
;
A
#
# COMPACT_ATOMS: atom_id res chain seq x y z
N MET A 1 49.68 44.68 -46.68
CA MET A 1 50.16 43.73 -45.65
C MET A 1 48.99 42.92 -45.12
N ALA A 2 49.26 41.66 -44.77
CA ALA A 2 48.31 40.58 -44.57
C ALA A 2 47.10 40.92 -43.67
N LEU A 3 45.90 40.67 -44.21
CA LEU A 3 44.71 40.43 -43.40
C LEU A 3 44.93 39.13 -42.64
N ILE A 4 45.40 39.23 -41.39
CA ILE A 4 45.30 38.15 -40.41
C ILE A 4 43.80 37.92 -40.21
N ARG A 5 43.20 37.10 -41.07
CA ARG A 5 41.82 36.66 -40.90
C ARG A 5 41.79 35.87 -39.60
N LEU A 6 41.08 36.41 -38.61
CA LEU A 6 40.74 35.78 -37.35
C LEU A 6 40.04 34.43 -37.61
N GLY A 7 40.82 33.36 -37.79
CA GLY A 7 40.34 31.98 -37.87
C GLY A 7 39.74 31.47 -36.55
N PHE A 8 39.88 32.23 -35.47
CA PHE A 8 39.37 31.88 -34.14
C PHE A 8 37.84 31.83 -34.08
N GLY A 9 37.11 32.65 -34.84
CA GLY A 9 35.64 32.74 -34.73
C GLY A 9 34.90 31.46 -35.17
N ARG A 10 35.24 30.90 -36.33
CA ARG A 10 34.47 29.79 -36.95
C ARG A 10 34.62 28.47 -36.17
N GLN A 11 35.80 28.21 -35.62
CA GLN A 11 36.03 27.05 -34.73
C GLN A 11 35.29 27.24 -33.40
N HIS A 12 35.32 28.43 -32.81
CA HIS A 12 34.63 28.71 -31.55
C HIS A 12 33.11 28.57 -31.67
N PHE A 13 32.50 29.06 -32.77
CA PHE A 13 31.07 28.88 -33.04
C PHE A 13 30.69 27.40 -33.22
N CYS A 14 31.53 26.60 -33.90
CA CYS A 14 31.27 25.17 -34.10
C CYS A 14 31.36 24.39 -32.77
N LEU A 15 32.37 24.69 -31.94
CA LEU A 15 32.54 24.12 -30.60
C LEU A 15 31.38 24.50 -29.67
N LEU A 16 30.92 25.74 -29.71
CA LEU A 16 29.81 26.22 -28.88
C LEU A 16 28.49 25.52 -29.27
N LYS A 17 28.21 25.38 -30.58
CA LYS A 17 27.03 24.66 -31.07
C LYS A 17 27.08 23.17 -30.71
N ARG A 18 28.26 22.54 -30.82
CA ARG A 18 28.49 21.14 -30.44
C ARG A 18 28.25 20.94 -28.94
N ARG A 19 28.84 21.77 -28.07
CA ARG A 19 28.61 21.72 -26.61
C ARG A 19 27.15 21.95 -26.23
N SER A 20 26.50 22.94 -26.82
CA SER A 20 25.07 23.23 -26.58
C SER A 20 24.18 22.03 -26.92
N PHE A 21 24.44 21.36 -28.04
CA PHE A 21 23.69 20.17 -28.44
C PHE A 21 23.92 18.97 -27.51
N LEU A 22 25.13 18.78 -26.98
CA LEU A 22 25.38 17.78 -25.94
C LEU A 22 24.57 18.09 -24.68
N MET A 23 24.66 19.32 -24.16
CA MET A 23 23.96 19.70 -22.94
C MET A 23 22.45 19.51 -23.07
N LEU A 24 21.88 19.82 -24.24
CA LEU A 24 20.47 19.56 -24.53
C LEU A 24 20.13 18.06 -24.51
N LYS A 25 20.97 17.20 -25.11
CA LYS A 25 20.78 15.73 -25.06
C LYS A 25 20.88 15.17 -23.65
N LEU A 26 21.86 15.61 -22.87
CA LEU A 26 22.03 15.18 -21.49
C LEU A 26 20.82 15.61 -20.63
N ALA A 27 20.39 16.87 -20.77
CA ALA A 27 19.22 17.38 -20.08
C ALA A 27 17.94 16.63 -20.48
N ALA A 28 17.75 16.35 -21.78
CA ALA A 28 16.62 15.58 -22.28
C ALA A 28 16.61 14.14 -21.73
N LEU A 29 17.76 13.48 -21.67
CA LEU A 29 17.87 12.12 -21.12
C LEU A 29 17.55 12.11 -19.62
N VAL A 30 18.15 13.03 -18.85
CA VAL A 30 17.87 13.18 -17.41
C VAL A 30 16.38 13.43 -17.18
N PHE A 31 15.79 14.37 -17.91
CA PHE A 31 14.37 14.70 -17.81
C PHE A 31 13.48 13.50 -18.14
N ALA A 32 13.77 12.78 -19.24
CA ALA A 32 13.00 11.62 -19.66
C ALA A 32 13.03 10.50 -18.61
N VAL A 33 14.20 10.24 -18.01
CA VAL A 33 14.37 9.19 -16.99
C VAL A 33 13.68 9.58 -15.70
N VAL A 34 13.82 10.83 -15.24
CA VAL A 34 13.09 11.31 -14.06
C VAL A 34 11.57 11.26 -14.29
N LEU A 35 11.09 11.72 -15.44
CA LEU A 35 9.68 11.63 -15.79
C LEU A 35 9.17 10.18 -15.81
N PHE A 36 9.98 9.26 -16.34
CA PHE A 36 9.65 7.84 -16.37
C PHE A 36 9.58 7.24 -14.95
N CYS A 37 10.68 7.32 -14.21
CA CYS A 37 10.86 6.70 -12.90
C CYS A 37 9.97 7.30 -11.81
N GLU A 38 9.73 8.61 -11.85
CA GLU A 38 8.99 9.30 -10.80
C GLU A 38 7.49 9.46 -11.09
N PHE A 39 7.05 9.23 -12.33
CA PHE A 39 5.65 9.42 -12.70
C PHE A 39 5.11 8.33 -13.63
N LEU A 40 5.67 8.16 -14.83
CA LEU A 40 5.05 7.33 -15.86
C LEU A 40 4.98 5.85 -15.48
N ILE A 41 6.00 5.32 -14.78
CA ILE A 41 6.05 3.90 -14.42
C ILE A 41 4.85 3.48 -13.56
N TYR A 42 4.36 4.34 -12.66
CA TYR A 42 3.18 4.05 -11.84
C TYR A 42 1.93 3.88 -12.70
N TYR A 43 1.74 4.74 -13.71
CA TYR A 43 0.64 4.61 -14.64
C TYR A 43 0.77 3.33 -15.47
N LEU A 44 1.97 3.02 -15.98
CA LEU A 44 2.18 1.83 -16.80
C LEU A 44 1.88 0.53 -16.06
N VAL A 45 2.23 0.46 -14.76
CA VAL A 45 1.99 -0.73 -13.93
C VAL A 45 0.52 -0.79 -13.49
N ILE A 46 -0.02 0.27 -12.89
CA ILE A 46 -1.37 0.26 -12.31
C ILE A 46 -2.45 0.21 -13.41
N PHE A 47 -2.19 0.73 -14.61
CA PHE A 47 -3.14 0.62 -15.73
C PHE A 47 -3.43 -0.82 -16.16
N ARG A 48 -2.62 -1.79 -15.73
CA ARG A 48 -2.86 -3.23 -15.99
C ARG A 48 -3.78 -3.89 -14.96
N CYS A 49 -4.18 -3.16 -13.93
CA CYS A 49 -5.04 -3.67 -12.88
C CYS A 49 -6.50 -3.39 -13.24
N ASP A 50 -7.31 -4.45 -13.23
CA ASP A 50 -8.75 -4.37 -13.46
C ASP A 50 -9.54 -4.84 -12.23
N TRP A 51 -10.72 -4.27 -12.04
CA TRP A 51 -11.63 -4.70 -10.99
C TRP A 51 -12.09 -6.14 -11.27
N PRO A 52 -12.00 -7.06 -10.29
CA PRO A 52 -12.41 -8.43 -10.50
C PRO A 52 -13.94 -8.52 -10.64
N GLU A 53 -14.43 -9.45 -11.46
CA GLU A 53 -15.86 -9.67 -11.62
C GLU A 53 -16.40 -10.61 -10.54
N VAL A 54 -17.57 -10.27 -10.01
CA VAL A 54 -18.30 -11.10 -9.06
C VAL A 54 -19.05 -12.20 -9.83
N LYS A 55 -19.20 -13.40 -9.25
CA LYS A 55 -19.77 -14.57 -9.95
C LYS A 55 -21.19 -14.29 -10.45
N THR A 56 -22.01 -13.61 -9.66
CA THR A 56 -23.29 -13.07 -10.12
C THR A 56 -23.17 -11.56 -10.38
N PRO A 57 -23.31 -11.11 -11.65
CA PRO A 57 -23.26 -9.69 -11.97
C PRO A 57 -24.32 -8.90 -11.20
N ALA A 58 -23.95 -7.68 -10.79
CA ALA A 58 -24.86 -6.67 -10.23
C ALA A 58 -26.11 -6.43 -11.09
N SER A 59 -25.96 -6.48 -12.42
CA SER A 59 -27.05 -6.31 -13.38
C SER A 59 -28.14 -7.38 -13.22
N ASP A 60 -27.75 -8.61 -12.89
CA ASP A 60 -28.67 -9.74 -12.78
C ASP A 60 -29.32 -9.81 -11.38
N SER A 61 -28.63 -9.28 -10.35
CA SER A 61 -29.13 -9.25 -8.97
C SER A 61 -29.84 -7.95 -8.59
N GLY A 62 -29.72 -6.88 -9.39
CA GLY A 62 -30.16 -5.53 -9.06
C GLY A 62 -29.33 -4.84 -7.95
N GLN A 63 -28.25 -5.46 -7.49
CA GLN A 63 -27.41 -4.96 -6.39
C GLN A 63 -26.28 -4.09 -6.91
N LYS A 64 -25.93 -3.00 -6.20
CA LYS A 64 -24.79 -2.15 -6.59
C LYS A 64 -23.48 -2.76 -6.10
N THR A 65 -22.56 -3.08 -7.00
CA THR A 65 -21.18 -3.45 -6.64
C THR A 65 -20.47 -2.27 -5.99
N LEU A 66 -19.80 -2.53 -4.86
CA LEU A 66 -18.88 -1.64 -4.21
C LEU A 66 -17.46 -1.95 -4.68
N LYS A 67 -16.75 -0.92 -5.14
CA LYS A 67 -15.31 -0.99 -5.43
C LYS A 67 -14.50 -0.52 -4.21
N ALA A 68 -13.88 -1.45 -3.52
CA ALA A 68 -13.08 -1.20 -2.32
C ALA A 68 -11.58 -1.47 -2.57
N MET A 69 -10.71 -0.61 -2.05
CA MET A 69 -9.26 -0.79 -2.09
C MET A 69 -8.73 -1.04 -0.67
N PHE A 70 -7.81 -1.98 -0.50
CA PHE A 70 -7.22 -2.35 0.79
C PHE A 70 -5.70 -2.21 0.72
N LEU A 71 -5.16 -1.36 1.58
CA LEU A 71 -3.74 -1.10 1.77
C LEU A 71 -3.33 -1.56 3.17
N ALA A 72 -2.05 -1.84 3.39
CA ALA A 72 -1.51 -2.08 4.72
C ALA A 72 -0.07 -1.59 4.83
N ASP A 73 0.40 -1.39 6.06
CA ASP A 73 1.83 -1.21 6.40
C ASP A 73 2.50 -0.12 5.55
N THR A 74 1.95 1.10 5.60
CA THR A 74 2.49 2.23 4.84
C THR A 74 3.78 2.76 5.47
N HIS A 75 3.94 2.64 6.80
CA HIS A 75 5.13 3.03 7.56
C HIS A 75 5.69 4.41 7.16
N LEU A 76 4.89 5.46 7.31
CA LEU A 76 5.41 6.83 7.20
C LEU A 76 6.55 7.00 8.20
N LEU A 77 7.71 7.43 7.70
CA LEU A 77 8.93 7.45 8.51
C LEU A 77 8.85 8.57 9.55
N GLY A 78 9.10 8.22 10.81
CA GLY A 78 9.10 9.17 11.90
C GLY A 78 10.32 10.07 11.95
N GLU A 79 10.41 10.85 13.03
CA GLU A 79 11.45 11.86 13.26
C GLU A 79 12.80 11.23 13.64
N VAL A 80 12.78 10.11 14.38
CA VAL A 80 13.96 9.61 15.10
C VAL A 80 14.81 8.66 14.25
N ARG A 81 14.18 7.65 13.66
CA ARG A 81 14.83 6.59 12.85
C ARG A 81 14.68 6.83 11.35
N GLY A 82 13.94 7.86 10.94
CA GLY A 82 13.68 8.16 9.53
C GLY A 82 14.75 9.04 8.89
N HIS A 83 15.72 8.46 8.18
CA HIS A 83 16.67 9.25 7.37
C HIS A 83 15.91 10.05 6.29
N TRP A 84 16.26 11.33 6.11
CA TRP A 84 15.48 12.26 5.26
C TRP A 84 15.33 11.80 3.80
N LEU A 85 16.38 11.20 3.22
CA LEU A 85 16.34 10.72 1.83
C LEU A 85 15.46 9.48 1.68
N ASP A 86 15.52 8.58 2.68
CA ASP A 86 14.64 7.40 2.71
C ASP A 86 13.20 7.86 2.85
N LYS A 87 12.94 8.78 3.80
CA LYS A 87 11.63 9.42 3.98
C LYS A 87 11.10 10.00 2.68
N LEU A 88 11.90 10.84 2.01
CA LEU A 88 11.54 11.43 0.72
C LEU A 88 11.19 10.36 -0.31
N ARG A 89 11.99 9.29 -0.42
CA ARG A 89 11.81 8.26 -1.44
C ARG A 89 10.57 7.41 -1.20
N ARG A 90 10.37 6.90 0.02
CA ARG A 90 9.24 6.03 0.39
C ARG A 90 7.92 6.79 0.34
N GLU A 91 7.88 7.98 0.92
CA GLU A 91 6.66 8.79 0.94
C GLU A 91 6.30 9.29 -0.47
N TRP A 92 7.29 9.64 -1.31
CA TRP A 92 7.04 9.96 -2.71
C TRP A 92 6.45 8.77 -3.46
N GLN A 93 7.01 7.57 -3.30
CA GLN A 93 6.46 6.37 -3.93
C GLN A 93 5.01 6.13 -3.54
N MET A 94 4.70 6.18 -2.24
CA MET A 94 3.33 6.00 -1.76
C MET A 94 2.39 7.06 -2.32
N GLU A 95 2.80 8.34 -2.36
CA GLU A 95 1.97 9.40 -2.94
C GLU A 95 1.73 9.14 -4.44
N ARG A 96 2.77 8.82 -5.20
CA ARG A 96 2.61 8.55 -6.64
C ARG A 96 1.73 7.33 -6.90
N ALA A 97 1.94 6.25 -6.16
CA ALA A 97 1.16 5.02 -6.28
C ALA A 97 -0.32 5.28 -5.94
N PHE A 98 -0.59 5.89 -4.78
CA PHE A 98 -1.96 6.11 -4.30
C PHE A 98 -2.73 7.10 -5.20
N GLN A 99 -2.11 8.22 -5.57
CA GLN A 99 -2.75 9.21 -6.45
C GLN A 99 -3.02 8.65 -7.85
N THR A 100 -2.14 7.79 -8.36
CA THR A 100 -2.33 7.10 -9.64
C THR A 100 -3.44 6.06 -9.56
N ALA A 101 -3.46 5.24 -8.51
CA ALA A 101 -4.52 4.26 -8.25
C ALA A 101 -5.89 4.92 -8.13
N LEU A 102 -6.02 6.00 -7.35
CA LEU A 102 -7.28 6.74 -7.25
C LEU A 102 -7.76 7.26 -8.61
N ARG A 103 -6.85 7.81 -9.42
CA ARG A 103 -7.19 8.37 -10.73
C ARG A 103 -7.66 7.30 -11.71
N LEU A 104 -6.97 6.17 -11.77
CA LEU A 104 -7.24 5.12 -12.77
C LEU A 104 -8.37 4.18 -12.34
N LEU A 105 -8.38 3.77 -11.07
CA LEU A 105 -9.27 2.71 -10.58
C LEU A 105 -10.55 3.25 -9.95
N GLN A 106 -10.55 4.49 -9.47
CA GLN A 106 -11.71 5.17 -8.88
C GLN A 106 -12.46 4.32 -7.83
N PRO A 107 -11.78 3.87 -6.76
CA PRO A 107 -12.45 3.16 -5.67
C PRO A 107 -13.44 4.09 -4.94
N GLU A 108 -14.49 3.54 -4.37
CA GLU A 108 -15.45 4.29 -3.56
C GLU A 108 -15.05 4.30 -2.09
N VAL A 109 -14.37 3.25 -1.64
CA VAL A 109 -13.87 3.11 -0.27
C VAL A 109 -12.44 2.62 -0.31
N VAL A 110 -11.59 3.19 0.53
CA VAL A 110 -10.22 2.77 0.78
C VAL A 110 -10.10 2.41 2.25
N PHE A 111 -9.53 1.24 2.53
CA PHE A 111 -9.16 0.80 3.86
C PHE A 111 -7.63 0.75 3.98
N ILE A 112 -7.09 1.25 5.10
CA ILE A 112 -5.68 1.05 5.46
C ILE A 112 -5.60 0.26 6.77
N LEU A 113 -4.96 -0.91 6.71
CA LEU A 113 -4.99 -1.93 7.75
C LEU A 113 -3.82 -1.80 8.72
N GLY A 114 -3.68 -0.63 9.36
CA GLY A 114 -2.67 -0.39 10.39
C GLY A 114 -1.26 -0.10 9.87
N ASP A 115 -0.40 0.23 10.83
CA ASP A 115 0.98 0.64 10.66
C ASP A 115 1.10 1.78 9.64
N ILE A 116 0.30 2.81 9.91
CA ILE A 116 0.28 4.05 9.13
C ILE A 116 1.61 4.77 9.32
N PHE A 117 2.00 4.94 10.58
CA PHE A 117 3.21 5.62 11.01
C PHE A 117 4.19 4.63 11.60
N ASP A 118 5.48 4.74 11.27
CA ASP A 118 6.51 3.84 11.80
C ASP A 118 6.82 4.12 13.29
N GLU A 119 6.61 5.37 13.70
CA GLU A 119 6.96 5.88 15.04
C GLU A 119 5.75 6.43 15.79
N GLY A 120 4.52 6.11 15.37
CA GLY A 120 3.32 6.58 16.06
C GLY A 120 3.41 6.31 17.56
N LYS A 121 3.72 5.09 17.97
CA LYS A 121 3.80 4.59 19.35
C LYS A 121 4.64 5.39 20.34
N TRP A 122 5.57 6.23 19.89
CA TRP A 122 6.47 7.00 20.76
C TRP A 122 6.74 8.44 20.28
N SER A 123 6.06 8.90 19.23
CA SER A 123 6.20 10.27 18.73
C SER A 123 5.72 11.31 19.74
N SER A 124 6.42 12.44 19.77
CA SER A 124 5.98 13.66 20.47
C SER A 124 4.69 14.19 19.85
N SER A 125 3.97 15.08 20.55
CA SER A 125 2.75 15.70 20.00
C SER A 125 3.01 16.47 18.70
N GLN A 126 4.19 17.09 18.56
CA GLN A 126 4.58 17.81 17.35
C GLN A 126 4.92 16.83 16.21
N ALA A 127 5.77 15.85 16.46
CA ALA A 127 6.12 14.83 15.47
C ALA A 127 4.86 14.07 14.97
N TRP A 128 3.92 13.76 15.88
CA TRP A 128 2.62 13.21 15.52
C TRP A 128 1.83 14.12 14.58
N ALA A 129 1.77 15.44 14.87
CA ALA A 129 1.06 16.39 14.01
C ALA A 129 1.69 16.49 12.62
N ASP A 130 3.03 16.52 12.55
CA ASP A 130 3.78 16.57 11.30
C ASP A 130 3.58 15.28 10.48
N ASP A 131 3.54 14.12 11.13
CA ASP A 131 3.26 12.82 10.50
C ASP A 131 1.84 12.79 9.93
N VAL A 132 0.86 13.30 10.69
CA VAL A 132 -0.55 13.41 10.24
C VAL A 132 -0.69 14.35 9.04
N GLU A 133 0.02 15.48 9.00
CA GLU A 133 0.01 16.38 7.84
C GLU A 133 0.54 15.67 6.57
N ARG A 134 1.65 14.94 6.70
CA ARG A 134 2.21 14.16 5.58
C ARG A 134 1.26 13.06 5.13
N PHE A 135 0.64 12.34 6.06
CA PHE A 135 -0.39 11.35 5.75
C PHE A 135 -1.52 11.98 4.92
N GLN A 136 -2.07 13.11 5.37
CA GLN A 136 -3.17 13.80 4.67
C GLN A 136 -2.76 14.25 3.27
N LYS A 137 -1.50 14.64 3.07
CA LYS A 137 -0.96 15.00 1.75
C LYS A 137 -0.82 13.79 0.82
N ILE A 138 -0.26 12.68 1.31
CA ILE A 138 0.02 11.46 0.55
C ILE A 138 -1.29 10.79 0.14
N PHE A 139 -2.18 10.59 1.11
CA PHE A 139 -3.45 9.88 0.95
C PHE A 139 -4.64 10.82 0.70
N ARG A 140 -4.39 12.02 0.17
CA ARG A 140 -5.45 12.95 -0.23
C ARG A 140 -6.40 12.29 -1.23
N HIS A 141 -7.69 12.49 -1.03
CA HIS A 141 -8.74 11.86 -1.83
C HIS A 141 -9.95 12.80 -2.00
N PRO A 142 -10.76 12.63 -3.06
CA PRO A 142 -12.00 13.38 -3.24
C PRO A 142 -13.03 13.07 -2.15
N ARG A 143 -13.91 14.03 -1.85
CA ARG A 143 -14.95 13.90 -0.79
C ARG A 143 -15.91 12.72 -0.94
N HIS A 144 -16.08 12.19 -2.14
CA HIS A 144 -16.97 11.04 -2.40
C HIS A 144 -16.31 9.69 -2.09
N VAL A 145 -14.97 9.65 -1.95
CA VAL A 145 -14.22 8.46 -1.57
C VAL A 145 -14.16 8.41 -0.04
N GLN A 146 -14.52 7.27 0.55
CA GLN A 146 -14.39 7.07 1.99
C GLN A 146 -13.00 6.49 2.29
N LEU A 147 -12.29 7.06 3.26
CA LEU A 147 -11.06 6.50 3.79
C LEU A 147 -11.30 6.01 5.22
N LYS A 148 -11.01 4.73 5.47
CA LYS A 148 -11.19 4.06 6.75
C LYS A 148 -9.87 3.44 7.17
N VAL A 149 -9.50 3.59 8.44
CA VAL A 149 -8.17 3.22 8.91
C VAL A 149 -8.30 2.42 10.20
N VAL A 150 -7.58 1.30 10.25
CA VAL A 150 -7.42 0.49 11.46
C VAL A 150 -6.08 0.82 12.10
N ALA A 151 -5.98 0.74 13.43
CA ALA A 151 -4.71 0.95 14.14
C ALA A 151 -3.81 -0.29 14.05
N GLY A 152 -2.52 -0.08 13.82
CA GLY A 152 -1.47 -1.08 14.00
C GLY A 152 -0.59 -0.83 15.22
N ASN A 153 0.34 -1.75 15.49
CA ASN A 153 1.21 -1.68 16.67
C ASN A 153 2.27 -0.57 16.53
N HIS A 154 2.65 -0.14 15.33
CA HIS A 154 3.50 1.04 15.16
C HIS A 154 2.76 2.34 15.42
N ASP A 155 1.44 2.38 15.24
CA ASP A 155 0.63 3.59 15.45
C ASP A 155 0.40 3.87 16.95
N ILE A 156 0.00 2.84 17.70
CA ILE A 156 -0.44 2.96 19.09
C ILE A 156 0.44 2.22 20.12
N GLY A 157 1.42 1.44 19.64
CA GLY A 157 2.29 0.58 20.45
C GLY A 157 1.74 -0.84 20.52
N PHE A 158 2.61 -1.84 20.73
CA PHE A 158 2.16 -3.16 21.19
C PHE A 158 1.41 -3.04 22.51
N HIS A 159 0.69 -4.09 22.93
CA HIS A 159 -0.12 -4.09 24.15
C HIS A 159 0.58 -3.45 25.37
N TYR A 160 1.82 -3.85 25.67
CA TYR A 160 2.61 -3.34 26.81
C TYR A 160 3.02 -1.85 26.69
N GLN A 161 2.88 -1.24 25.52
CA GLN A 161 3.15 0.18 25.24
C GLN A 161 1.87 0.98 24.94
N MET A 162 0.77 0.30 24.66
CA MET A 162 -0.52 0.90 24.33
C MET A 162 -1.11 1.61 25.55
N ASN A 163 -1.73 2.77 25.35
CA ASN A 163 -2.45 3.47 26.41
C ASN A 163 -3.56 4.36 25.85
N ALA A 164 -4.45 4.84 26.73
CA ALA A 164 -5.60 5.65 26.35
C ALA A 164 -5.22 6.95 25.62
N TYR A 165 -4.07 7.57 25.93
CA TYR A 165 -3.62 8.76 25.21
C TYR A 165 -3.30 8.44 23.74
N LYS A 166 -2.55 7.36 23.49
CA LYS A 166 -2.16 6.94 22.13
C LYS A 166 -3.35 6.53 21.29
N ILE A 167 -4.31 5.82 21.87
CA ILE A 167 -5.56 5.44 21.21
C ILE A 167 -6.38 6.70 20.87
N LYS A 168 -6.63 7.57 21.86
CA LYS A 168 -7.46 8.78 21.65
C LYS A 168 -6.88 9.72 20.60
N ARG A 169 -5.57 9.92 20.56
CA ARG A 169 -4.96 10.78 19.52
C ARG A 169 -5.05 10.14 18.13
N PHE A 170 -4.95 8.82 18.02
CA PHE A 170 -5.14 8.09 16.77
C PHE A 170 -6.58 8.23 16.27
N GLU A 171 -7.56 7.94 17.14
CA GLU A 171 -8.98 8.02 16.83
C GLU A 171 -9.46 9.44 16.52
N LYS A 172 -8.82 10.45 17.11
CA LYS A 172 -9.08 11.86 16.77
C LYS A 172 -8.79 12.16 15.29
N VAL A 173 -7.84 11.44 14.68
CA VAL A 173 -7.47 11.60 13.26
C VAL A 173 -8.30 10.67 12.37
N PHE A 174 -8.49 9.41 12.80
CA PHE A 174 -9.01 8.34 11.94
C PHE A 174 -10.43 7.86 12.24
N SER A 175 -11.12 8.47 13.20
CA SER A 175 -12.41 8.02 13.76
C SER A 175 -12.30 6.77 14.64
N PRO A 176 -13.05 6.71 15.76
CA PRO A 176 -13.16 5.49 16.58
C PRO A 176 -14.15 4.46 16.02
N GLU A 177 -14.80 4.72 14.87
CA GLU A 177 -15.81 3.82 14.29
C GLU A 177 -15.28 2.39 14.11
N ARG A 178 -16.00 1.39 14.66
CA ARG A 178 -15.70 -0.04 14.50
C ARG A 178 -16.63 -0.79 13.56
N LEU A 179 -17.80 -0.22 13.27
CA LEU A 179 -18.75 -0.80 12.34
C LEU A 179 -19.09 0.23 11.26
N PHE A 180 -18.69 -0.06 10.04
CA PHE A 180 -18.97 0.77 8.87
C PHE A 180 -19.87 0.00 7.92
N SER A 181 -21.00 0.59 7.54
CA SER A 181 -21.93 -0.03 6.58
C SER A 181 -22.04 0.81 5.32
N TRP A 182 -21.81 0.20 4.16
CA TRP A 182 -21.85 0.90 2.88
C TRP A 182 -22.35 -0.01 1.76
N LYS A 183 -23.27 0.49 0.92
CA LYS A 183 -23.90 -0.27 -0.17
C LYS A 183 -24.43 -1.66 0.25
N GLY A 184 -24.96 -1.77 1.47
CA GLY A 184 -25.49 -3.03 1.99
C GLY A 184 -24.44 -4.02 2.53
N ILE A 185 -23.19 -3.59 2.63
CA ILE A 185 -22.07 -4.41 3.13
C ILE A 185 -21.65 -3.89 4.49
N ASN A 186 -21.51 -4.79 5.45
CA ASN A 186 -20.98 -4.50 6.78
C ASN A 186 -19.46 -4.71 6.80
N PHE A 187 -18.72 -3.77 7.36
CA PHE A 187 -17.30 -3.85 7.63
C PHE A 187 -17.07 -3.68 9.13
N VAL A 188 -16.35 -4.62 9.74
CA VAL A 188 -15.97 -4.53 11.15
C VAL A 188 -14.49 -4.26 11.23
N MET A 189 -14.13 -3.09 11.76
CA MET A 189 -12.76 -2.64 11.96
C MET A 189 -12.36 -2.95 13.39
N VAL A 190 -11.32 -3.76 13.57
CA VAL A 190 -10.89 -4.24 14.90
C VAL A 190 -9.55 -3.64 15.26
N ASN A 191 -9.47 -3.03 16.43
CA ASN A 191 -8.18 -2.73 17.05
C ASN A 191 -7.57 -4.03 17.58
N SER A 192 -6.81 -4.73 16.73
CA SER A 192 -6.24 -6.04 17.04
C SER A 192 -5.22 -6.00 18.19
N VAL A 193 -4.58 -4.84 18.43
CA VAL A 193 -3.66 -4.65 19.57
C VAL A 193 -4.41 -4.71 20.92
N ALA A 194 -5.70 -4.37 20.93
CA ALA A 194 -6.53 -4.44 22.13
C ALA A 194 -7.11 -5.85 22.40
N LEU A 195 -6.81 -6.85 21.57
CA LEU A 195 -7.24 -8.23 21.75
C LEU A 195 -6.14 -9.10 22.37
N GLU A 196 -5.54 -8.61 23.46
CA GLU A 196 -4.50 -9.34 24.21
C GLU A 196 -5.08 -10.54 24.99
N GLY A 197 -6.32 -10.39 25.48
CA GLY A 197 -7.02 -11.39 26.30
C GLY A 197 -6.63 -11.41 27.78
N ASP A 198 -6.00 -10.35 28.30
CA ASP A 198 -5.54 -10.24 29.70
C ASP A 198 -6.56 -9.54 30.63
N GLY A 199 -7.69 -9.08 30.08
CA GLY A 199 -8.72 -8.35 30.84
C GLY A 199 -8.34 -6.92 31.20
N CYS A 200 -7.33 -6.32 30.56
CA CYS A 200 -7.01 -4.91 30.76
C CYS A 200 -8.24 -4.02 30.47
N HIS A 201 -8.31 -2.81 31.04
CA HIS A 201 -9.49 -1.93 30.85
C HIS A 201 -9.78 -1.63 29.37
N ILE A 202 -8.75 -1.28 28.59
CA ILE A 202 -8.86 -1.02 27.15
C ILE A 202 -9.30 -2.28 26.40
N CYS A 203 -8.76 -3.42 26.78
CA CYS A 203 -9.01 -4.72 26.16
C CYS A 203 -10.48 -5.14 26.37
N SER A 204 -10.94 -5.02 27.62
CA SER A 204 -12.32 -5.32 28.02
C SER A 204 -13.33 -4.40 27.32
N GLU A 205 -13.00 -3.11 27.15
CA GLU A 205 -13.84 -2.17 26.41
C GLU A 205 -13.93 -2.52 24.92
N ALA A 206 -12.80 -2.87 24.30
CA ALA A 206 -12.75 -3.32 22.91
C ALA A 206 -13.56 -4.61 22.68
N GLU A 207 -13.42 -5.60 23.56
CA GLU A 207 -14.23 -6.83 23.50
C GLU A 207 -15.72 -6.55 23.69
N ALA A 208 -16.09 -5.71 24.65
CA ALA A 208 -17.49 -5.33 24.88
C ALA A 208 -18.12 -4.64 23.66
N GLU A 209 -17.37 -3.76 22.98
CA GLU A 209 -17.81 -3.11 21.75
C GLU A 209 -18.05 -4.13 20.62
N LEU A 210 -17.14 -5.10 20.46
CA LEU A 210 -17.27 -6.16 19.46
C LEU A 210 -18.44 -7.10 19.74
N ILE A 211 -18.69 -7.43 21.00
CA ILE A 211 -19.86 -8.21 21.43
C ILE A 211 -21.16 -7.45 21.12
N GLU A 212 -21.20 -6.14 21.34
CA GLU A 212 -22.37 -5.32 21.00
C GLU A 212 -22.59 -5.26 19.47
N ILE A 213 -21.52 -5.16 18.69
CA ILE A 213 -21.58 -5.23 17.22
C ILE A 213 -22.08 -6.61 16.76
N SER A 214 -21.58 -7.69 17.37
CA SER A 214 -22.04 -9.06 17.12
C SER A 214 -23.55 -9.17 17.31
N ARG A 215 -24.08 -8.67 18.43
CA ARG A 215 -25.52 -8.65 18.71
C ARG A 215 -26.31 -7.91 17.61
N LYS A 216 -25.86 -6.72 17.21
CA LYS A 216 -26.51 -5.94 16.14
C LYS A 216 -26.52 -6.67 14.79
N LEU A 217 -25.40 -7.30 14.42
CA LEU A 217 -25.28 -8.09 13.18
C LEU A 217 -26.15 -9.35 13.22
N ASN A 218 -26.24 -10.04 14.36
CA ASN A 218 -27.07 -11.23 14.51
C ASN A 218 -28.56 -10.88 14.42
N CYS A 219 -28.96 -9.75 14.99
CA CYS A 219 -30.31 -9.20 14.87
C CYS A 219 -30.68 -8.88 13.42
N SER A 220 -29.78 -8.27 12.63
CA SER A 220 -30.07 -7.94 11.24
C SER A 220 -30.19 -9.16 10.32
N ARG A 221 -29.40 -10.21 10.57
CA ARG A 221 -29.45 -11.47 9.79
C ARG A 221 -30.64 -12.38 10.13
N LYS A 222 -31.56 -11.94 11.00
CA LYS A 222 -32.74 -12.70 11.47
C LYS A 222 -32.43 -14.08 12.11
N GLN A 223 -31.19 -14.34 12.49
CA GLN A 223 -30.80 -15.60 13.14
C GLN A 223 -31.17 -15.64 14.63
N GLU A 224 -31.26 -14.48 15.29
CA GLU A 224 -31.50 -14.39 16.74
C GLU A 224 -32.88 -13.88 17.16
N ARG A 225 -33.86 -13.75 16.25
CA ARG A 225 -35.26 -13.48 16.66
C ARG A 225 -35.83 -14.54 17.62
N ARG A 226 -35.13 -15.65 17.82
CA ARG A 226 -35.46 -16.74 18.76
C ARG A 226 -34.83 -16.60 20.16
N SER A 227 -33.78 -15.80 20.35
CA SER A 227 -32.93 -15.89 21.56
C SER A 227 -32.91 -14.63 22.45
N GLY A 228 -33.55 -13.54 22.04
CA GLY A 228 -33.65 -12.32 22.86
C GLY A 228 -34.26 -11.12 22.13
N PRO A 229 -34.63 -10.05 22.85
CA PRO A 229 -35.15 -8.83 22.24
C PRO A 229 -34.04 -8.10 21.47
N CYS A 230 -34.19 -8.02 20.16
CA CYS A 230 -33.40 -7.10 19.34
C CYS A 230 -33.92 -5.67 19.55
N PRO A 231 -33.07 -4.70 19.93
CA PRO A 231 -33.46 -3.30 19.89
C PRO A 231 -33.68 -2.85 18.43
N ASP A 232 -34.81 -2.23 18.13
CA ASP A 232 -35.12 -1.59 16.84
C ASP A 232 -34.64 -0.11 16.85
N PRO A 233 -34.41 0.64 15.73
CA PRO A 233 -34.66 0.36 14.31
C PRO A 233 -33.58 0.89 13.33
N GLN A 234 -32.28 0.75 13.60
CA GLN A 234 -31.30 0.84 12.51
C GLN A 234 -30.90 -0.57 12.12
N LEU A 235 -31.77 -1.18 11.30
CA LEU A 235 -31.50 -2.48 10.74
C LEU A 235 -30.26 -2.36 9.84
N LEU A 236 -29.13 -2.84 10.35
CA LEU A 236 -27.93 -3.04 9.54
C LEU A 236 -28.31 -3.89 8.33
N PRO A 237 -27.59 -3.76 7.20
CA PRO A 237 -27.72 -4.71 6.12
C PRO A 237 -27.60 -6.16 6.62
N ALA A 238 -28.41 -7.07 6.08
CA ALA A 238 -28.36 -8.49 6.41
C ALA A 238 -27.19 -9.21 5.70
N SER A 239 -25.99 -8.61 5.75
CA SER A 239 -24.76 -9.16 5.17
C SER A 239 -23.79 -9.64 6.25
N ALA A 240 -23.10 -10.74 5.98
CA ALA A 240 -21.96 -11.16 6.78
C ALA A 240 -20.80 -10.17 6.61
N PRO A 241 -20.13 -9.72 7.68
CA PRO A 241 -19.19 -8.63 7.61
C PRO A 241 -17.91 -9.08 6.93
N VAL A 242 -17.23 -8.10 6.37
CA VAL A 242 -15.80 -8.19 6.11
C VAL A 242 -15.09 -7.72 7.37
N LEU A 243 -14.24 -8.57 7.94
CA LEU A 243 -13.44 -8.25 9.10
C LEU A 243 -12.13 -7.60 8.65
N LEU A 244 -11.83 -6.42 9.18
CA LEU A 244 -10.67 -5.61 8.83
C LEU A 244 -9.85 -5.36 10.09
N GLN A 245 -8.60 -5.78 10.08
CA GLN A 245 -7.72 -5.64 11.22
C GLN A 245 -6.26 -5.50 10.81
N HIS A 246 -5.37 -5.21 11.75
CA HIS A 246 -3.95 -5.15 11.47
C HIS A 246 -3.27 -6.52 11.66
N PHE A 247 -3.30 -7.08 12.87
CA PHE A 247 -2.72 -8.41 13.11
C PHE A 247 -3.56 -9.50 12.45
N PRO A 248 -2.94 -10.49 11.78
CA PRO A 248 -3.65 -11.65 11.28
C PRO A 248 -4.31 -12.45 12.40
N LEU A 249 -5.32 -13.25 12.05
CA LEU A 249 -5.76 -14.30 12.95
C LEU A 249 -4.63 -15.31 13.18
N TYR A 250 -4.78 -16.09 14.25
CA TYR A 250 -3.83 -17.12 14.62
C TYR A 250 -3.53 -18.06 13.44
N ARG A 251 -2.26 -18.13 13.08
CA ARG A 251 -1.68 -19.17 12.24
C ARG A 251 -0.27 -19.47 12.73
N ARG A 252 0.19 -20.71 12.54
CA ARG A 252 1.49 -21.15 13.06
C ARG A 252 2.67 -20.42 12.42
N SER A 253 2.59 -20.15 11.13
CA SER A 253 3.65 -19.56 10.31
C SER A 253 3.13 -19.29 8.89
N ASP A 254 3.95 -18.71 8.04
CA ASP A 254 3.66 -18.49 6.62
C ASP A 254 4.06 -19.65 5.69
N ALA A 255 4.37 -20.82 6.24
CA ALA A 255 4.86 -22.00 5.51
C ALA A 255 3.98 -22.41 4.31
N ASN A 256 2.66 -22.25 4.44
CA ASN A 256 1.70 -22.62 3.41
C ASN A 256 1.35 -21.46 2.46
N CYS A 257 1.87 -20.26 2.71
CA CYS A 257 1.63 -19.10 1.85
C CYS A 257 2.41 -19.25 0.54
N SER A 258 1.82 -18.81 -0.56
CA SER A 258 2.41 -18.91 -1.91
C SER A 258 2.12 -17.66 -2.71
N GLY A 259 2.77 -17.54 -3.87
CA GLY A 259 2.76 -16.34 -4.70
C GLY A 259 4.07 -15.57 -4.66
N GLU A 260 4.22 -14.66 -5.61
CA GLU A 260 5.40 -13.80 -5.76
C GLU A 260 5.51 -12.77 -4.61
N ASP A 261 4.39 -12.46 -3.97
CA ASP A 261 4.32 -11.51 -2.87
C ASP A 261 4.23 -12.13 -1.47
N ALA A 262 4.26 -13.46 -1.38
CA ALA A 262 4.47 -14.15 -0.12
C ALA A 262 5.91 -13.93 0.41
N ALA A 263 6.11 -14.15 1.71
CA ALA A 263 7.41 -13.96 2.37
C ALA A 263 8.54 -14.76 1.68
N PRO A 264 9.82 -14.42 1.86
CA PRO A 264 10.94 -15.26 1.42
C PRO A 264 10.84 -16.68 2.00
N LEU A 265 11.32 -17.69 1.28
CA LEU A 265 11.19 -19.11 1.69
C LEU A 265 11.85 -19.38 3.04
N GLU A 266 12.93 -18.65 3.35
CA GLU A 266 13.69 -18.73 4.59
C GLU A 266 12.90 -18.22 5.79
N GLU A 267 11.94 -17.32 5.58
CA GLU A 267 11.13 -16.69 6.62
C GLU A 267 9.78 -17.39 6.81
N ARG A 268 9.22 -18.00 5.75
CA ARG A 268 7.89 -18.65 5.79
C ARG A 268 7.77 -19.72 6.87
N GLY A 269 8.83 -20.47 7.14
CA GLY A 269 8.82 -21.56 8.12
C GLY A 269 8.97 -21.11 9.58
N ILE A 270 9.23 -19.83 9.84
CA ILE A 270 9.47 -19.33 11.20
C ILE A 270 8.14 -19.33 11.97
N PRO A 271 8.07 -19.98 13.15
CA PRO A 271 6.85 -19.97 13.95
C PRO A 271 6.52 -18.56 14.44
N PHE A 272 5.27 -18.14 14.23
CA PHE A 272 4.74 -16.89 14.75
C PHE A 272 4.48 -16.94 16.24
N LYS A 273 4.76 -15.82 16.88
CA LYS A 273 4.45 -15.56 18.28
C LYS A 273 3.07 -14.92 18.38
N GLU A 274 2.18 -15.57 19.13
CA GLU A 274 0.87 -15.02 19.48
C GLU A 274 1.00 -13.68 20.24
N ARG A 275 0.03 -12.79 20.03
CA ARG A 275 -0.03 -11.43 20.60
C ARG A 275 1.12 -10.52 20.14
N TYR A 276 1.85 -10.95 19.10
CA TYR A 276 2.96 -10.19 18.53
C TYR A 276 2.91 -10.20 17.01
N ASP A 277 3.08 -11.38 16.39
CA ASP A 277 3.03 -11.56 14.93
C ASP A 277 1.61 -11.84 14.44
N VAL A 278 0.77 -12.41 15.31
CA VAL A 278 -0.63 -12.78 15.06
C VAL A 278 -1.45 -12.63 16.34
N LEU A 279 -2.78 -12.56 16.23
CA LEU A 279 -3.67 -12.70 17.39
C LEU A 279 -3.49 -14.05 18.09
N SER A 280 -3.85 -14.13 19.37
CA SER A 280 -3.88 -15.43 20.05
C SER A 280 -4.92 -16.35 19.43
N GLN A 281 -4.75 -17.66 19.64
CA GLN A 281 -5.72 -18.65 19.21
C GLN A 281 -7.11 -18.36 19.82
N GLU A 282 -7.17 -17.97 21.10
CA GLU A 282 -8.43 -17.64 21.78
C GLU A 282 -9.12 -16.43 21.16
N ALA A 283 -8.40 -15.31 21.01
CA ALA A 283 -8.94 -14.09 20.41
C ALA A 283 -9.43 -14.33 18.98
N SER A 284 -8.69 -15.16 18.22
CA SER A 284 -9.06 -15.54 16.86
C SER A 284 -10.38 -16.33 16.82
N GLN A 285 -10.54 -17.30 17.73
CA GLN A 285 -11.79 -18.06 17.82
C GLN A 285 -12.96 -17.19 18.29
N GLN A 286 -12.73 -16.27 19.23
CA GLN A 286 -13.75 -15.32 19.68
C GLN A 286 -14.25 -14.44 18.52
N LEU A 287 -13.36 -13.87 17.70
CA LEU A 287 -13.76 -13.06 16.55
C LEU A 287 -14.57 -13.86 15.52
N LEU A 288 -14.12 -15.07 15.20
CA LEU A 288 -14.84 -15.96 14.28
C LEU A 288 -16.23 -16.31 14.83
N TRP A 289 -16.32 -16.61 16.13
CA TRP A 289 -17.57 -16.94 16.81
C TRP A 289 -18.55 -15.77 16.88
N TRP A 290 -18.09 -14.60 17.34
CA TRP A 290 -18.93 -13.42 17.52
C TRP A 290 -19.42 -12.85 16.19
N LEU A 291 -18.53 -12.70 15.21
CA LEU A 291 -18.83 -11.89 14.01
C LEU A 291 -19.28 -12.73 12.82
N ARG A 292 -18.83 -13.99 12.77
CA ARG A 292 -19.03 -14.92 11.65
C ARG A 292 -18.81 -14.20 10.31
N PRO A 293 -17.58 -13.70 10.08
CA PRO A 293 -17.26 -12.92 8.90
C PRO A 293 -17.26 -13.81 7.65
N ARG A 294 -17.47 -13.20 6.49
CA ARG A 294 -17.37 -13.88 5.18
C ARG A 294 -16.00 -13.76 4.53
N LEU A 295 -15.20 -12.79 4.99
CA LEU A 295 -13.88 -12.46 4.50
C LEU A 295 -13.15 -11.72 5.61
N ILE A 296 -11.86 -12.00 5.76
CA ILE A 296 -10.97 -11.32 6.71
C ILE A 296 -9.81 -10.74 5.91
N LEU A 297 -9.47 -9.47 6.18
CA LEU A 297 -8.31 -8.81 5.60
C LEU A 297 -7.45 -8.26 6.73
N SER A 298 -6.17 -8.64 6.73
CA SER A 298 -5.17 -8.26 7.73
C SER A 298 -3.94 -7.61 7.07
N GLY A 299 -3.03 -7.05 7.87
CA GLY A 299 -1.74 -6.50 7.41
C GLY A 299 -0.58 -7.13 8.19
N HIS A 300 0.32 -6.29 8.70
CA HIS A 300 1.36 -6.57 9.71
C HIS A 300 2.56 -7.40 9.24
N THR A 301 2.32 -8.49 8.52
CA THR A 301 3.38 -9.40 8.06
C THR A 301 4.13 -8.87 6.84
N HIS A 302 3.70 -7.73 6.28
CA HIS A 302 4.17 -7.12 5.03
C HIS A 302 4.02 -7.99 3.77
N SER A 303 3.67 -9.26 3.93
CA SER A 303 3.65 -10.30 2.91
C SER A 303 2.25 -10.84 2.67
N ALA A 304 1.98 -11.25 1.43
CA ALA A 304 0.70 -11.86 1.14
C ALA A 304 0.64 -13.26 1.73
N CYS A 305 -0.50 -13.56 2.34
CA CYS A 305 -0.86 -14.93 2.66
C CYS A 305 -2.37 -15.09 2.57
N GLU A 306 -2.81 -16.26 2.12
CA GLU A 306 -4.20 -16.67 2.15
C GLU A 306 -4.34 -17.88 3.08
N VAL A 307 -5.26 -17.79 4.04
CA VAL A 307 -5.50 -18.81 5.06
C VAL A 307 -6.99 -19.05 5.19
N LEU A 308 -7.39 -20.31 5.34
CA LEU A 308 -8.77 -20.70 5.61
C LEU A 308 -8.92 -21.02 7.10
N HIS A 309 -9.90 -20.38 7.75
CA HIS A 309 -10.18 -20.54 9.18
C HIS A 309 -11.52 -21.24 9.41
N GLY A 310 -11.55 -22.16 10.37
CA GLY A 310 -12.80 -22.79 10.85
C GLY A 310 -13.64 -23.36 9.71
N ALA A 311 -14.85 -22.82 9.53
CA ALA A 311 -15.80 -23.17 8.46
C ALA A 311 -15.39 -22.57 7.10
N GLU A 312 -14.13 -22.71 6.71
CA GLU A 312 -13.56 -22.21 5.46
C GLU A 312 -13.69 -20.70 5.26
N VAL A 313 -13.62 -19.92 6.34
CA VAL A 313 -13.60 -18.46 6.27
C VAL A 313 -12.23 -18.00 5.75
N PRO A 314 -12.15 -17.34 4.59
CA PRO A 314 -10.87 -16.92 4.04
C PRO A 314 -10.37 -15.64 4.73
N GLU A 315 -9.11 -15.67 5.11
CA GLU A 315 -8.29 -14.53 5.50
C GLU A 315 -7.23 -14.27 4.45
N ILE A 316 -7.07 -13.00 4.06
CA ILE A 316 -5.98 -12.56 3.22
C ILE A 316 -5.18 -11.49 3.95
N SER A 317 -3.90 -11.76 4.18
CA SER A 317 -2.94 -10.75 4.61
C SER A 317 -2.55 -9.88 3.42
N VAL A 318 -2.82 -8.58 3.52
CA VAL A 318 -2.53 -7.55 2.54
C VAL A 318 -1.05 -7.20 2.62
N PRO A 319 -0.30 -7.26 1.52
CA PRO A 319 1.09 -6.83 1.47
C PRO A 319 1.28 -5.36 1.86
N SER A 320 2.50 -5.04 2.29
CA SER A 320 2.86 -3.64 2.49
C SER A 320 2.75 -2.85 1.19
N PHE A 321 2.20 -1.64 1.31
CA PHE A 321 2.09 -0.68 0.21
C PHE A 321 3.40 0.09 -0.06
N SER A 322 4.40 -0.08 0.81
CA SER A 322 5.63 0.72 0.82
C SER A 322 6.85 -0.08 0.36
N TRP A 323 7.70 0.54 -0.46
CA TRP A 323 8.99 -0.05 -0.80
C TRP A 323 9.91 -0.26 0.41
N ARG A 324 9.60 0.35 1.56
CA ARG A 324 10.39 0.19 2.78
C ARG A 324 10.40 -1.25 3.28
N ASN A 325 9.29 -1.96 3.07
CA ASN A 325 9.09 -3.30 3.61
C ASN A 325 9.30 -4.40 2.56
N ARG A 326 9.20 -4.07 1.27
CA ARG A 326 9.33 -5.04 0.16
C ARG A 326 9.62 -4.37 -1.18
N ASN A 327 10.30 -5.09 -2.07
CA ASN A 327 10.64 -4.59 -3.41
C ASN A 327 9.42 -4.46 -4.34
N ASN A 328 8.42 -5.34 -4.19
CA ASN A 328 7.21 -5.42 -5.02
C ASN A 328 5.93 -5.16 -4.20
N PRO A 329 5.71 -3.92 -3.70
CA PRO A 329 4.53 -3.61 -2.91
C PRO A 329 3.26 -3.73 -3.76
N SER A 330 2.13 -3.96 -3.11
CA SER A 330 0.85 -4.13 -3.79
C SER A 330 -0.30 -3.70 -2.89
N PHE A 331 -1.49 -3.70 -3.47
CA PHE A 331 -2.74 -3.54 -2.74
C PHE A 331 -3.80 -4.49 -3.27
N ILE A 332 -4.85 -4.68 -2.49
CA ILE A 332 -5.98 -5.54 -2.89
C ILE A 332 -7.14 -4.67 -3.37
N MET A 333 -7.68 -5.02 -4.52
CA MET A 333 -8.93 -4.50 -5.06
C MET A 333 -10.04 -5.50 -4.78
N GLY A 334 -11.17 -5.03 -4.27
CA GLY A 334 -12.36 -5.84 -4.03
C GLY A 334 -13.59 -5.28 -4.73
N SER A 335 -14.21 -6.12 -5.55
CA SER A 335 -15.59 -5.91 -6.05
C SER A 335 -16.54 -6.64 -5.12
N MET A 336 -17.37 -5.91 -4.38
CA MET A 336 -18.16 -6.48 -3.30
C MET A 336 -19.65 -6.20 -3.47
N THR A 337 -20.48 -7.21 -3.21
CA THR A 337 -21.93 -7.10 -3.02
C THR A 337 -22.28 -7.54 -1.59
N PRO A 338 -23.52 -7.37 -1.11
CA PRO A 338 -23.93 -7.87 0.20
C PRO A 338 -23.71 -9.38 0.43
N THR A 339 -23.71 -10.18 -0.64
CA THR A 339 -23.61 -11.65 -0.58
C THR A 339 -22.30 -12.19 -1.11
N GLU A 340 -21.74 -11.60 -2.16
CA GLU A 340 -20.55 -12.08 -2.84
C GLU A 340 -19.42 -11.05 -2.81
N TYR A 341 -18.21 -11.49 -3.14
CA TYR A 341 -17.07 -10.63 -3.41
C TYR A 341 -16.12 -11.33 -4.38
N ALA A 342 -15.31 -10.53 -5.06
CA ALA A 342 -14.15 -10.99 -5.82
C ALA A 342 -12.98 -10.06 -5.51
N LEU A 343 -11.78 -10.63 -5.41
CA LEU A 343 -10.55 -9.91 -5.05
C LEU A 343 -9.51 -10.06 -6.14
N ALA A 344 -8.74 -9.00 -6.37
CA ALA A 344 -7.59 -9.02 -7.26
C ALA A 344 -6.46 -8.19 -6.64
N LYS A 345 -5.22 -8.64 -6.83
CA LYS A 345 -4.04 -7.91 -6.40
C LYS A 345 -3.61 -6.94 -7.50
N CYS A 346 -3.29 -5.72 -7.12
CA CYS A 346 -2.65 -4.75 -8.00
C CYS A 346 -1.25 -4.44 -7.49
N TYR A 347 -0.24 -4.82 -8.27
CA TYR A 347 1.15 -4.55 -7.95
C TYR A 347 1.52 -3.11 -8.25
N LEU A 348 2.50 -2.61 -7.50
CA LEU A 348 3.17 -1.35 -7.76
C LEU A 348 4.50 -1.61 -8.48
N PRO A 349 5.14 -0.58 -9.07
CA PRO A 349 6.45 -0.76 -9.68
C PRO A 349 7.47 -1.33 -8.68
N TYR A 350 8.38 -2.17 -9.16
CA TYR A 350 9.46 -2.70 -8.34
C TYR A 350 10.47 -1.60 -8.08
N GLU A 351 10.99 -1.51 -6.85
CA GLU A 351 12.03 -0.53 -6.53
C GLU A 351 13.27 -0.79 -7.40
N ASP A 352 13.70 -2.05 -7.48
CA ASP A 352 14.89 -2.44 -8.24
C ASP A 352 14.78 -2.07 -9.72
N THR A 353 13.59 -2.20 -10.32
CA THR A 353 13.36 -1.79 -11.71
C THR A 353 13.58 -0.28 -11.87
N VAL A 354 13.14 0.52 -10.90
CA VAL A 354 13.35 1.97 -10.94
C VAL A 354 14.82 2.32 -10.73
N LEU A 355 15.49 1.70 -9.75
CA LEU A 355 16.91 1.91 -9.48
C LEU A 355 17.79 1.48 -10.65
N ALA A 356 17.54 0.29 -11.22
CA ALA A 356 18.25 -0.20 -12.39
C ALA A 356 18.07 0.72 -13.60
N THR A 357 16.87 1.27 -13.79
CA THR A 357 16.61 2.25 -14.85
C THR A 357 17.46 3.51 -14.67
N TYR A 358 17.57 4.02 -13.44
CA TYR A 358 18.47 5.13 -13.13
C TYR A 358 19.95 4.78 -13.37
N CYS A 359 20.40 3.59 -12.99
CA CYS A 359 21.78 3.14 -13.23
C CYS A 359 22.11 3.03 -14.73
N VAL A 360 21.21 2.47 -15.54
CA VAL A 360 21.37 2.38 -17.00
C VAL A 360 21.44 3.78 -17.60
N ALA A 361 20.55 4.68 -17.18
CA ALA A 361 20.56 6.08 -17.62
C ALA A 361 21.87 6.80 -17.29
N ALA A 362 22.41 6.60 -16.08
CA ALA A 362 23.71 7.14 -15.68
C ALA A 362 24.84 6.63 -16.58
N GLY A 363 24.85 5.33 -16.89
CA GLY A 363 25.79 4.75 -17.86
C GLY A 363 25.68 5.39 -19.24
N LEU A 364 24.46 5.58 -19.76
CA LEU A 364 24.23 6.25 -21.04
C LEU A 364 24.70 7.71 -21.03
N LEU A 365 24.50 8.45 -19.94
CA LEU A 365 25.02 9.81 -19.78
C LEU A 365 26.55 9.85 -19.87
N VAL A 366 27.24 8.94 -19.18
CA VAL A 366 28.70 8.84 -19.23
C VAL A 366 29.18 8.53 -20.65
N VAL A 367 28.55 7.57 -21.34
CA VAL A 367 28.87 7.24 -22.73
C VAL A 367 28.68 8.44 -23.65
N LEU A 368 27.58 9.19 -23.51
CA LEU A 368 27.34 10.41 -24.31
C LEU A 368 28.41 11.47 -24.09
N ILE A 369 28.87 11.66 -22.84
CA ILE A 369 29.96 12.58 -22.50
C ILE A 369 31.28 12.11 -23.12
N LEU A 370 31.63 10.83 -22.99
CA LEU A 370 32.89 10.28 -23.53
C LEU A 370 32.96 10.32 -25.05
N VAL A 371 31.86 9.96 -25.73
CA VAL A 371 31.75 10.07 -27.20
C VAL A 371 31.88 11.51 -27.64
N HIS A 372 31.32 12.46 -26.88
CA HIS A 372 31.42 13.88 -27.21
C HIS A 372 32.84 14.44 -27.03
N SER A 373 33.52 14.01 -25.98
CA SER A 373 34.92 14.36 -25.66
C SER A 373 35.95 13.61 -26.53
N GLU A 374 35.51 12.78 -27.49
CA GLU A 374 36.36 11.97 -28.37
C GLU A 374 37.24 10.95 -27.63
N LEU A 375 36.92 10.65 -26.37
CA LEU A 375 37.56 9.63 -25.54
C LEU A 375 37.03 8.22 -25.84
N LEU A 376 35.90 8.13 -26.56
CA LEU A 376 35.33 6.89 -27.07
C LEU A 376 35.01 7.08 -28.56
N PRO A 377 35.41 6.16 -29.46
CA PRO A 377 34.99 6.24 -30.85
C PRO A 377 33.47 6.16 -30.90
N SER A 378 32.83 7.11 -31.60
CA SER A 378 31.38 7.00 -31.80
C SER A 378 31.10 5.71 -32.58
N PRO A 379 30.05 4.94 -32.25
CA PRO A 379 29.69 3.77 -33.04
C PRO A 379 29.43 4.14 -34.52
N PHE A 380 28.99 5.38 -34.78
CA PHE A 380 28.86 5.92 -36.14
C PHE A 380 30.20 6.14 -36.86
N LEU A 381 31.28 6.50 -36.17
CA LEU A 381 32.62 6.63 -36.76
C LEU A 381 33.26 5.25 -36.99
N PHE A 382 33.02 4.27 -36.13
CA PHE A 382 33.55 2.92 -36.32
C PHE A 382 32.85 2.17 -37.47
N GLY A 383 31.53 2.31 -37.59
CA GLY A 383 30.77 1.80 -38.74
C GLY A 383 31.17 2.45 -40.06
N TRP A 384 31.43 3.76 -40.07
CA TRP A 384 31.89 4.45 -41.29
C TRP A 384 33.33 4.10 -41.68
N ASN A 385 34.21 3.87 -40.70
CA ASN A 385 35.59 3.45 -40.96
C ASN A 385 35.68 1.99 -41.42
N LEU A 386 34.80 1.10 -40.96
CA LEU A 386 34.66 -0.26 -41.50
C LEU A 386 34.11 -0.23 -42.94
N LEU A 387 33.11 0.60 -43.22
CA LEU A 387 32.57 0.76 -44.59
C LEU A 387 33.56 1.41 -45.56
N ARG A 388 34.51 2.21 -45.09
CA ARG A 388 35.62 2.72 -45.93
C ARG A 388 36.70 1.67 -46.21
N LYS A 389 36.96 0.73 -45.29
CA LYS A 389 37.94 -0.35 -45.52
C LYS A 389 37.49 -1.38 -46.58
N PHE A 390 36.21 -1.48 -46.88
CA PHE A 390 35.69 -2.35 -47.95
C PHE A 390 35.49 -1.64 -49.30
N LYS A 391 35.91 -0.37 -49.43
CA LYS A 391 35.95 0.36 -50.71
C LYS A 391 37.39 0.70 -51.10
N THR A 392 38.18 -0.35 -51.32
CA THR A 392 39.37 -0.40 -52.17
C THR A 392 39.40 -1.80 -52.75
#